data_AF-A0A1G6UG51-F1
#
_entry.id   AF-A0A1G6UG51-F1
#
_cell.length_a   1.000
_cell.length_b   1.000
_cell.length_c   1.000
_cell.angle_alpha   90.00
_cell.angle_beta   90.00
_cell.angle_gamma   90.00
#
_symmetry.space_group_name_H-M   'P 1'
#
loop_
_entity.id
_entity.type
_entity.pdbx_description
1 polymer ?
#
loop_
_entity_poly.entity_id
_entity_poly.type
_entity_poly.pdbx_seq_one_letter_code
_entity_poly.pdbx_strand_id
1 'polypeptide(L)'
;MSTPIPGVEYTRLPGRQVWEAFGRGSLPGAVIGPPLAQQRLRVHRLTAFGSSVPVTPPGDSAAYDWSETNLPWAYTSQADIEKNVPAGTTIVDLSTNGATFYDRLANTLTPVMGRAAVRLPAGAHRLSSFRLVGSSGLQDYSFGFWFPKLQGFIGPGADKCFVEMGPNSMSQAQLDFLHTMDKDEFRPNQMSVCRLDGTSSSPVIWVGVTGRSWDQQPLTVAGDWYGATVPQSAPHQGLFIYPGAAYIIDCARFQGFGKAMTAAPPFEHANLNTQKSPHGQILRTEIDGRRSPDIDAARPRVCGMIMVNNELLNEVIDSWMHHSYISRYAANDENQETSGIYRFIRSKIEQVSNTGQDGKGGSNNQASCLGWESVNGTIEIEDSIVSQDNPRTTGSLPHHFSLTSTGHRNPRGGRLKVRGNNIFRNTGFPSVDGFLSIRAISSTYWVLDGYPTTMDVRDSAGVRKTAHQVTGTWPPSAASLAAAGVTPATHFLVRG
;
A
#
# COMPACT_ATOMS: atom_id res chain seq x y z
N MET A 1 -6.80 36.79 -19.75
CA MET A 1 -5.98 37.63 -20.65
C MET A 1 -5.14 38.53 -19.77
N SER A 2 -3.83 38.39 -19.77
CA SER A 2 -2.90 39.15 -18.90
C SER A 2 -2.28 40.34 -19.64
N THR A 3 -2.11 41.45 -18.93
CA THR A 3 -1.69 42.77 -19.45
C THR A 3 -0.18 42.81 -19.77
N PRO A 4 0.29 43.47 -20.85
CA PRO A 4 1.72 43.56 -21.21
C PRO A 4 2.53 44.46 -20.25
N ILE A 5 3.82 44.12 -20.07
CA ILE A 5 4.77 44.91 -19.28
C ILE A 5 5.33 46.07 -20.12
N PRO A 6 5.31 47.33 -19.63
CA PRO A 6 5.87 48.49 -20.34
C PRO A 6 7.38 48.38 -20.57
N GLY A 7 7.85 48.71 -21.78
CA GLY A 7 9.29 48.81 -22.12
C GLY A 7 9.89 47.59 -22.83
N VAL A 8 9.09 46.57 -23.13
CA VAL A 8 9.51 45.39 -23.90
C VAL A 8 8.86 45.45 -25.29
N GLU A 9 9.66 45.37 -26.35
CA GLU A 9 9.15 45.24 -27.72
C GLU A 9 8.71 43.80 -27.99
N TYR A 10 7.54 43.65 -28.62
CA TYR A 10 6.94 42.36 -28.93
C TYR A 10 6.61 42.30 -30.43
N THR A 11 7.12 41.28 -31.12
CA THR A 11 6.79 41.04 -32.54
C THR A 11 5.99 39.75 -32.69
N ARG A 12 4.85 39.83 -33.37
CA ARG A 12 3.92 38.71 -33.55
C ARG A 12 4.39 37.82 -34.70
N LEU A 13 4.68 36.55 -34.41
CA LEU A 13 4.94 35.55 -35.45
C LEU A 13 3.64 34.87 -35.90
N PRO A 14 3.46 34.55 -37.19
CA PRO A 14 2.24 33.92 -37.67
C PRO A 14 2.09 32.49 -37.12
N GLY A 15 0.96 32.20 -36.46
CA GLY A 15 0.53 30.83 -36.15
C GLY A 15 0.66 30.32 -34.71
N ARG A 16 1.06 31.13 -33.72
CA ARG A 16 1.05 30.73 -32.28
C ARG A 16 0.57 31.87 -31.36
N GLN A 17 -0.11 31.52 -30.25
CA GLN A 17 -0.62 32.45 -29.21
C GLN A 17 0.32 32.57 -27.99
N VAL A 18 1.63 32.82 -28.17
CA VAL A 18 2.54 33.15 -27.05
C VAL A 18 3.60 34.17 -27.50
N TRP A 19 3.96 35.11 -26.62
CA TRP A 19 4.96 36.15 -26.83
C TRP A 19 6.29 35.79 -26.15
N GLU A 20 7.45 36.00 -26.80
CA GLU A 20 8.79 35.85 -26.23
C GLU A 20 9.51 37.21 -26.18
N ALA A 21 10.25 37.48 -25.09
CA ALA A 21 11.00 38.74 -24.87
C ALA A 21 12.52 38.51 -24.98
N PHE A 22 13.24 39.46 -25.61
CA PHE A 22 14.71 39.45 -25.73
C PHE A 22 15.34 40.76 -25.23
N GLY A 23 16.49 40.68 -24.56
CA GLY A 23 17.32 41.83 -24.18
C GLY A 23 18.81 41.49 -24.15
N ARG A 24 19.66 42.37 -24.73
CA ARG A 24 21.13 42.35 -24.72
C ARG A 24 21.67 43.56 -23.91
N GLY A 25 22.71 43.36 -23.08
CA GLY A 25 23.63 44.44 -22.63
C GLY A 25 24.26 44.32 -21.22
N SER A 26 25.52 43.85 -21.17
CA SER A 26 26.68 44.05 -20.23
C SER A 26 26.57 45.09 -19.09
N LEU A 27 27.08 44.96 -17.84
CA LEU A 27 28.12 44.18 -17.07
C LEU A 27 27.93 44.53 -15.54
N PRO A 28 28.69 44.03 -14.51
CA PRO A 28 29.56 42.86 -14.36
C PRO A 28 29.22 41.95 -13.12
N GLY A 29 29.74 40.71 -13.09
CA GLY A 29 30.06 40.02 -11.82
C GLY A 29 29.10 38.95 -11.27
N ALA A 30 28.47 38.13 -12.11
CA ALA A 30 27.87 36.86 -11.66
C ALA A 30 28.14 35.76 -12.70
N VAL A 31 28.73 34.65 -12.25
CA VAL A 31 29.15 33.51 -13.08
C VAL A 31 27.92 32.78 -13.62
N ILE A 32 27.76 32.81 -14.95
CA ILE A 32 26.68 32.17 -15.72
C ILE A 32 27.02 30.69 -15.97
N GLY A 33 26.14 29.78 -15.54
CA GLY A 33 26.14 28.38 -15.98
C GLY A 33 25.45 28.21 -17.35
N PRO A 34 25.77 27.15 -18.13
CA PRO A 34 25.28 26.99 -19.51
C PRO A 34 23.82 26.47 -19.60
N PRO A 35 23.20 26.58 -20.79
CA PRO A 35 21.75 26.62 -20.98
C PRO A 35 21.07 25.25 -21.16
N LEU A 36 19.76 25.25 -20.90
CA LEU A 36 18.80 24.15 -21.03
C LEU A 36 18.65 23.65 -22.47
N ALA A 37 19.47 22.69 -22.85
CA ALA A 37 19.18 21.70 -23.88
C ALA A 37 19.83 20.38 -23.44
N GLN A 38 19.04 19.30 -23.40
CA GLN A 38 19.39 17.99 -22.82
C GLN A 38 19.60 17.97 -21.29
N GLN A 39 18.52 18.18 -20.53
CA GLN A 39 18.42 17.46 -19.25
C GLN A 39 18.05 16.00 -19.55
N ARG A 40 19.04 15.22 -20.00
CA ARG A 40 19.18 13.87 -19.47
C ARG A 40 19.14 14.05 -17.97
N LEU A 41 18.16 13.45 -17.31
CA LEU A 41 18.09 13.37 -15.86
C LEU A 41 19.43 12.77 -15.41
N ARG A 42 20.40 13.64 -15.09
CA ARG A 42 21.51 13.26 -14.24
C ARG A 42 20.84 13.05 -12.91
N VAL A 43 20.49 11.79 -12.67
CA VAL A 43 20.39 11.23 -11.34
C VAL A 43 21.67 11.67 -10.66
N HIS A 44 21.63 12.80 -9.95
CA HIS A 44 22.60 13.04 -8.91
C HIS A 44 22.49 11.79 -8.06
N ARG A 45 23.58 11.00 -8.06
CA ARG A 45 23.87 10.09 -6.97
C ARG A 45 23.75 10.93 -5.70
N LEU A 46 22.54 10.99 -5.15
CA LEU A 46 22.34 11.05 -3.73
C LEU A 46 23.16 9.88 -3.22
N THR A 47 24.27 10.23 -2.59
CA THR A 47 25.05 9.34 -1.75
C THR A 47 24.11 8.39 -1.05
N ALA A 48 24.25 7.12 -1.43
CA ALA A 48 23.66 5.94 -0.86
C ALA A 48 22.91 6.17 0.47
N PHE A 49 21.58 6.25 0.40
CA PHE A 49 20.79 5.32 1.21
C PHE A 49 21.03 3.95 0.59
N GLY A 50 22.22 3.40 0.85
CA GLY A 50 22.50 2.03 0.54
C GLY A 50 21.51 1.24 1.37
N SER A 51 20.68 0.45 0.70
CA SER A 51 20.09 -0.74 1.30
C SER A 51 21.23 -1.70 1.67
N SER A 52 22.02 -1.32 2.66
CA SER A 52 22.93 -2.19 3.37
C SER A 52 22.41 -2.26 4.80
N VAL A 53 21.17 -2.73 4.95
CA VAL A 53 20.88 -3.53 6.13
C VAL A 53 21.64 -4.84 5.85
N PRO A 54 22.71 -5.16 6.58
CA PRO A 54 23.22 -6.51 6.58
C PRO A 54 22.14 -7.33 7.26
N VAL A 55 21.28 -7.93 6.44
CA VAL A 55 20.36 -8.95 6.90
C VAL A 55 21.23 -10.16 7.13
N THR A 56 21.54 -10.46 8.38
CA THR A 56 22.01 -11.79 8.73
C THR A 56 20.83 -12.72 8.47
N PRO A 57 20.92 -13.68 7.53
CA PRO A 57 19.91 -14.71 7.42
C PRO A 57 19.93 -15.43 8.76
N PRO A 58 18.82 -15.55 9.49
CA PRO A 58 18.74 -16.61 10.48
C PRO A 58 18.91 -17.89 9.65
N GLY A 59 19.89 -18.72 10.04
CA GLY A 59 20.11 -20.01 9.41
C GLY A 59 18.79 -20.78 9.35
N ASP A 60 18.63 -21.50 8.25
CA ASP A 60 17.49 -22.34 7.89
C ASP A 60 16.25 -21.60 7.36
N SER A 61 15.68 -22.17 6.30
CA SER A 61 14.51 -21.73 5.53
C SER A 61 13.20 -21.58 6.33
N ALA A 62 13.26 -21.62 7.66
CA ALA A 62 12.13 -21.52 8.59
C ALA A 62 11.98 -20.11 9.21
N ALA A 63 12.94 -19.21 9.02
CA ALA A 63 13.01 -17.98 9.81
C ALA A 63 12.00 -16.88 9.44
N TYR A 64 11.32 -16.99 8.30
CA TYR A 64 10.28 -16.05 7.83
C TYR A 64 8.95 -16.74 7.48
N ASP A 65 8.75 -17.99 7.93
CA ASP A 65 7.42 -18.63 7.92
C ASP A 65 6.63 -18.15 9.15
N TRP A 66 6.09 -16.93 9.04
CA TRP A 66 5.37 -16.26 10.11
C TRP A 66 4.07 -16.98 10.48
N SER A 67 3.70 -16.93 11.76
CA SER A 67 2.46 -17.49 12.30
C SER A 67 2.02 -16.69 13.52
N GLU A 68 0.84 -17.00 14.08
CA GLU A 68 0.35 -16.32 15.29
C GLU A 68 1.31 -16.44 16.49
N THR A 69 2.16 -17.48 16.51
CA THR A 69 3.17 -17.71 17.56
C THR A 69 4.58 -17.31 17.12
N ASN A 70 4.78 -16.98 15.84
CA ASN A 70 6.05 -16.56 15.25
C ASN A 70 5.81 -15.29 14.42
N LEU A 71 5.76 -14.14 15.09
CA LEU A 71 5.39 -12.88 14.46
C LEU A 71 6.63 -12.16 13.92
N PRO A 72 6.51 -11.34 12.86
CA PRO A 72 7.65 -10.68 12.23
C PRO A 72 8.47 -9.76 13.16
N TRP A 73 7.87 -9.32 14.26
CA TRP A 73 8.47 -8.42 15.24
C TRP A 73 8.65 -9.05 16.64
N ALA A 74 8.27 -10.32 16.83
CA ALA A 74 8.25 -10.99 18.14
C ALA A 74 9.63 -11.01 18.83
N TYR A 75 10.71 -11.01 18.05
CA TYR A 75 12.09 -11.10 18.54
C TYR A 75 12.86 -9.77 18.45
N THR A 76 12.17 -8.66 18.17
CA THR A 76 12.82 -7.35 18.12
C THR A 76 13.06 -6.82 19.53
N SER A 77 14.30 -6.45 19.84
CA SER A 77 14.64 -5.80 21.12
C SER A 77 14.07 -4.37 21.18
N GLN A 78 13.87 -3.82 22.38
CA GLN A 78 13.43 -2.42 22.53
C GLN A 78 14.38 -1.43 21.83
N ALA A 79 15.69 -1.70 21.84
CA ALA A 79 16.68 -0.87 21.16
C ALA A 79 16.55 -0.95 19.63
N ASP A 80 16.11 -2.10 19.10
CA ASP A 80 15.95 -2.33 17.66
C ASP A 80 14.62 -1.81 17.10
N ILE A 81 13.65 -1.47 17.95
CA ILE A 81 12.39 -0.85 17.55
C ILE A 81 12.67 0.52 16.92
N GLU A 82 13.43 1.38 17.59
CA GLU A 82 13.70 2.75 17.11
C GLU A 82 14.86 2.82 16.11
N LYS A 83 15.51 1.70 15.76
CA LYS A 83 16.72 1.65 14.93
C LYS A 83 16.58 2.33 13.57
N ASN A 84 15.41 2.23 12.94
CA ASN A 84 15.14 2.80 11.62
C ASN A 84 14.52 4.21 11.69
N VAL A 85 14.34 4.78 12.89
CA VAL A 85 13.93 6.18 13.03
C VAL A 85 15.11 7.07 12.58
N PRO A 86 14.92 8.00 11.62
CA PRO A 86 16.01 8.83 11.11
C PRO A 86 16.66 9.67 12.22
N ALA A 87 18.00 9.74 12.19
CA ALA A 87 18.75 10.60 13.09
C ALA A 87 18.28 12.06 12.96
N GLY A 88 18.12 12.74 14.11
CA GLY A 88 17.61 14.11 14.16
C GLY A 88 16.08 14.23 14.13
N THR A 89 15.34 13.12 14.07
CA THR A 89 13.88 13.15 14.28
C THR A 89 13.58 13.72 15.67
N THR A 90 12.73 14.75 15.74
CA THR A 90 12.26 15.27 17.02
C THR A 90 11.27 14.28 17.63
N ILE A 91 11.59 13.74 18.80
CA ILE A 91 10.73 12.80 19.52
C ILE A 91 10.29 13.47 20.82
N VAL A 92 8.98 13.46 21.09
CA VAL A 92 8.37 14.03 22.29
C VAL A 92 7.46 13.01 22.95
N ASP A 93 7.43 12.95 24.28
CA ASP A 93 6.55 12.04 25.00
C ASP A 93 5.12 12.58 25.02
N LEU A 94 4.13 11.68 24.92
CA LEU A 94 2.72 12.05 24.99
C LEU A 94 2.40 12.76 26.32
N SER A 95 1.81 13.95 26.24
CA SER A 95 1.36 14.72 27.39
C SER A 95 0.33 13.95 28.22
N THR A 96 0.42 14.07 29.54
CA THR A 96 -0.61 13.61 30.47
C THR A 96 -1.79 14.58 30.57
N ASN A 97 -1.67 15.78 30.00
CA ASN A 97 -2.70 16.82 30.06
C ASN A 97 -3.72 16.64 28.94
N GLY A 98 -5.00 16.54 29.28
CA GLY A 98 -6.12 16.39 28.34
C GLY A 98 -7.00 15.19 28.70
N ALA A 99 -8.31 15.32 28.50
CA ALA A 99 -9.28 14.28 28.85
C ALA A 99 -9.30 13.12 27.85
N THR A 100 -9.05 13.41 26.57
CA THR A 100 -9.04 12.40 25.50
C THR A 100 -7.63 12.17 24.95
N PHE A 101 -7.43 11.07 24.23
CA PHE A 101 -6.16 10.85 23.53
C PHE A 101 -5.86 11.96 22.51
N TYR A 102 -6.89 12.46 21.82
CA TYR A 102 -6.73 13.59 20.91
C TYR A 102 -6.24 14.85 21.63
N ASP A 103 -6.81 15.19 22.78
CA ASP A 103 -6.41 16.39 23.53
C ASP A 103 -4.96 16.28 24.03
N ARG A 104 -4.57 15.08 24.50
CA ARG A 104 -3.19 14.79 24.90
C ARG A 104 -2.23 14.99 23.73
N LEU A 105 -2.57 14.51 22.53
CA LEU A 105 -1.76 14.76 21.33
C LEU A 105 -1.70 16.23 20.95
N ALA A 106 -2.83 16.94 20.96
CA ALA A 106 -2.88 18.37 20.67
C ALA A 106 -1.99 19.17 21.64
N ASN A 107 -2.08 18.88 22.94
CA ASN A 107 -1.25 19.51 23.97
C ASN A 107 0.24 19.16 23.83
N THR A 108 0.55 17.96 23.34
CA THR A 108 1.93 17.53 23.05
C THR A 108 2.53 18.29 21.88
N LEU A 109 1.77 18.44 20.79
CA LEU A 109 2.26 18.96 19.52
C LEU A 109 2.21 20.49 19.41
N THR A 110 1.29 21.14 20.12
CA THR A 110 1.15 22.61 20.12
C THR A 110 2.47 23.35 20.37
N PRO A 111 3.26 23.03 21.42
CA PRO A 111 4.51 23.74 21.71
C PRO A 111 5.69 23.36 20.80
N VAL A 112 5.57 22.32 19.96
CA VAL A 112 6.68 21.86 19.10
C VAL A 112 6.89 22.86 17.96
N MET A 113 8.12 23.32 17.73
CA MET A 113 8.45 24.30 16.68
C MET A 113 8.30 23.75 15.25
N GLY A 114 8.44 22.44 15.08
CA GLY A 114 8.31 21.74 13.79
C GLY A 114 7.45 20.49 13.90
N ARG A 115 7.80 19.47 13.11
CA ARG A 115 7.15 18.15 13.18
C ARG A 115 7.85 17.27 14.20
N ALA A 116 7.09 16.44 14.90
CA ALA A 116 7.64 15.48 15.85
C ALA A 116 6.93 14.13 15.78
N ALA A 117 7.68 13.07 16.04
CA ALA A 117 7.13 11.77 16.39
C ALA A 117 6.76 11.78 17.88
N VAL A 118 5.57 11.28 18.21
CA VAL A 118 5.12 11.20 19.60
C VAL A 118 5.40 9.82 20.15
N ARG A 119 6.14 9.75 21.25
CA ARG A 119 6.34 8.51 22.01
C ARG A 119 5.09 8.21 22.82
N LEU A 120 4.49 7.06 22.55
CA LEU A 120 3.31 6.56 23.23
C LEU A 120 3.73 5.58 24.33
N PRO A 121 3.23 5.70 25.57
CA PRO A 121 3.42 4.65 26.58
C PRO A 121 2.64 3.39 26.20
N ALA A 122 2.95 2.27 26.84
CA ALA A 122 2.16 1.04 26.69
C ALA A 122 0.69 1.28 27.07
N GLY A 123 -0.21 0.57 26.40
CA GLY A 123 -1.66 0.66 26.59
C GLY A 123 -2.42 0.98 25.30
N ALA A 124 -3.74 1.12 25.45
CA ALA A 124 -4.65 1.46 24.36
C ALA A 124 -4.93 2.95 24.33
N HIS A 125 -4.58 3.58 23.21
CA HIS A 125 -4.78 4.99 22.93
C HIS A 125 -5.96 5.14 21.97
N ARG A 126 -7.14 5.30 22.57
CA ARG A 126 -8.42 5.28 21.86
C ARG A 126 -8.84 6.65 21.37
N LEU A 127 -9.18 6.73 20.09
CA LEU A 127 -9.99 7.80 19.51
C LEU A 127 -11.46 7.58 19.76
N SER A 128 -12.16 8.65 20.11
CA SER A 128 -13.61 8.62 20.31
C SER A 128 -14.38 9.48 19.29
N SER A 129 -13.69 10.04 18.29
CA SER A 129 -14.33 10.83 17.25
C SER A 129 -13.55 10.87 15.95
N PHE A 130 -14.26 10.92 14.82
CA PHE A 130 -13.72 11.37 13.54
C PHE A 130 -13.85 12.89 13.46
N ARG A 131 -12.73 13.57 13.18
CA ARG A 131 -12.64 15.03 13.14
C ARG A 131 -12.43 15.53 11.73
N LEU A 132 -13.13 16.60 11.36
CA LEU A 132 -12.99 17.24 10.06
C LEU A 132 -11.57 17.77 9.84
N VAL A 133 -11.07 17.63 8.61
CA VAL A 133 -9.77 18.15 8.21
C VAL A 133 -9.91 19.50 7.51
N GLY A 134 -9.30 20.53 8.11
CA GLY A 134 -9.30 21.88 7.57
C GLY A 134 -10.67 22.56 7.62
N SER A 135 -10.88 23.54 6.75
CA SER A 135 -12.14 24.29 6.62
C SER A 135 -13.04 23.75 5.51
N SER A 136 -12.81 22.53 5.02
CA SER A 136 -13.52 21.98 3.85
C SER A 136 -15.03 21.94 4.05
N GLY A 137 -15.51 21.87 5.30
CA GLY A 137 -16.93 21.77 5.65
C GLY A 137 -17.59 20.46 5.19
N LEU A 138 -16.83 19.61 4.52
CA LEU A 138 -17.26 18.35 3.91
C LEU A 138 -17.08 17.22 4.91
N GLN A 139 -18.19 16.62 5.35
CA GLN A 139 -18.22 15.66 6.45
C GLN A 139 -17.60 14.29 6.10
N ASP A 140 -17.47 13.99 4.82
CA ASP A 140 -16.79 12.84 4.22
C ASP A 140 -15.26 12.91 4.27
N TYR A 141 -14.67 14.06 4.65
CA TYR A 141 -13.23 14.19 4.86
C TYR A 141 -12.90 14.30 6.36
N SER A 142 -13.35 13.30 7.14
CA SER A 142 -13.10 13.24 8.58
C SER A 142 -12.11 12.13 8.96
N PHE A 143 -11.12 12.49 9.77
CA PHE A 143 -10.05 11.61 10.20
C PHE A 143 -10.04 11.50 11.72
N GLY A 144 -9.72 10.33 12.25
CA GLY A 144 -9.47 10.19 13.69
C GLY A 144 -8.30 11.07 14.16
N PHE A 145 -7.18 11.03 13.44
CA PHE A 145 -6.03 11.93 13.64
C PHE A 145 -5.62 12.65 12.36
N TRP A 146 -5.45 13.97 12.48
CA TRP A 146 -4.69 14.79 11.53
C TRP A 146 -4.12 16.01 12.24
N PHE A 147 -2.79 16.08 12.36
CA PHE A 147 -2.08 17.24 12.89
C PHE A 147 -0.89 17.56 11.96
N PRO A 148 -0.76 18.79 11.44
CA PRO A 148 0.37 19.14 10.58
C PRO A 148 1.74 18.91 11.23
N LYS A 149 1.83 19.08 12.55
CA LYS A 149 3.04 18.86 13.36
C LYS A 149 3.28 17.39 13.74
N LEU A 150 2.34 16.48 13.49
CA LEU A 150 2.53 15.06 13.79
C LEU A 150 3.30 14.39 12.66
N GLN A 151 4.46 13.82 13.00
CA GLN A 151 5.24 12.95 12.12
C GLN A 151 4.80 11.49 12.25
N GLY A 152 4.26 11.10 13.41
CA GLY A 152 3.66 9.80 13.67
C GLY A 152 3.96 9.32 15.09
N PHE A 153 4.02 8.01 15.29
CA PHE A 153 4.06 7.38 16.61
C PHE A 153 5.24 6.42 16.78
N ILE A 154 5.76 6.41 18.00
CA ILE A 154 6.77 5.44 18.47
C ILE A 154 6.22 4.80 19.74
N GLY A 155 6.02 3.49 19.73
CA GLY A 155 5.55 2.72 20.87
C GLY A 155 6.59 1.72 21.39
N PRO A 156 6.39 1.18 22.61
CA PRO A 156 7.25 0.15 23.20
C PRO A 156 7.15 -1.24 22.55
N GLY A 157 6.36 -1.42 21.48
CA GLY A 157 6.16 -2.70 20.81
C GLY A 157 4.72 -2.88 20.34
N ALA A 158 4.56 -3.57 19.21
CA ALA A 158 3.25 -3.84 18.61
C ALA A 158 2.31 -4.63 19.54
N ASP A 159 2.84 -5.47 20.43
CA ASP A 159 2.08 -6.19 21.46
C ASP A 159 1.70 -5.33 22.68
N LYS A 160 2.28 -4.13 22.83
CA LYS A 160 2.17 -3.32 24.04
C LYS A 160 1.45 -1.99 23.82
N CYS A 161 1.47 -1.46 22.61
CA CYS A 161 0.95 -0.12 22.31
C CYS A 161 -0.05 -0.17 21.16
N PHE A 162 -1.27 0.28 21.43
CA PHE A 162 -2.38 0.22 20.49
C PHE A 162 -2.92 1.61 20.20
N VAL A 163 -3.02 1.96 18.93
CA VAL A 163 -3.76 3.13 18.44
C VAL A 163 -5.06 2.61 17.84
N GLU A 164 -6.19 2.99 18.42
CA GLU A 164 -7.48 2.42 18.03
C GLU A 164 -8.60 3.44 17.83
N MET A 165 -9.42 3.22 16.80
CA MET A 165 -10.70 3.91 16.67
C MET A 165 -11.75 3.21 17.54
N GLY A 166 -12.28 3.91 18.54
CA GLY A 166 -13.29 3.39 19.46
C GLY A 166 -14.65 3.22 18.80
N PRO A 167 -15.56 2.44 19.42
CA PRO A 167 -16.91 2.26 18.90
C PRO A 167 -17.69 3.59 18.98
N ASN A 168 -18.67 3.75 18.11
CA ASN A 168 -19.58 4.90 18.10
C ASN A 168 -18.90 6.28 17.98
N SER A 169 -17.79 6.36 17.25
CA SER A 169 -16.99 7.58 17.05
C SER A 169 -17.52 8.49 15.94
N MET A 170 -18.52 8.04 15.17
CA MET A 170 -19.20 8.91 14.20
C MET A 170 -20.23 9.80 14.90
N SER A 171 -20.22 11.09 14.57
CA SER A 171 -21.27 12.04 14.94
C SER A 171 -22.56 11.77 14.17
N GLN A 172 -23.70 12.23 14.69
CA GLN A 172 -24.98 12.07 14.00
C GLN A 172 -24.97 12.72 12.60
N ALA A 173 -24.35 13.90 12.46
CA ALA A 173 -24.25 14.54 11.16
C ALA A 173 -23.45 13.70 10.15
N GLN A 174 -22.33 13.11 10.58
CA GLN A 174 -21.56 12.18 9.74
C GLN A 174 -22.41 10.96 9.36
N LEU A 175 -23.17 10.38 10.30
CA LEU A 175 -24.08 9.29 10.00
C LEU A 175 -25.13 9.72 8.96
N ASP A 176 -25.82 10.84 9.19
CA ASP A 176 -26.86 11.38 8.30
C ASP A 176 -26.30 11.62 6.89
N PHE A 177 -25.11 12.20 6.77
CA PHE A 177 -24.44 12.39 5.49
C PHE A 177 -24.20 11.04 4.79
N LEU A 178 -23.62 10.06 5.48
CA LEU A 178 -23.34 8.75 4.92
C LEU A 178 -24.62 8.00 4.49
N HIS A 179 -25.73 8.21 5.20
CA HIS A 179 -27.04 7.68 4.84
C HIS A 179 -27.62 8.29 3.56
N THR A 180 -27.20 9.51 3.19
CA THR A 180 -27.66 10.21 1.98
C THR A 180 -26.79 9.97 0.74
N MET A 181 -25.65 9.29 0.86
CA MET A 181 -24.75 9.07 -0.27
C MET A 181 -25.38 8.16 -1.32
N ASP A 182 -25.62 8.70 -2.51
CA ASP A 182 -25.96 7.92 -3.71
C ASP A 182 -24.72 7.20 -4.27
N LYS A 183 -24.92 6.02 -4.87
CA LYS A 183 -23.89 5.25 -5.57
C LYS A 183 -23.31 6.03 -6.76
N ASP A 184 -24.13 6.88 -7.40
CA ASP A 184 -23.78 7.60 -8.62
C ASP A 184 -23.20 9.00 -8.32
N GLU A 185 -23.48 9.56 -7.13
CA GLU A 185 -22.88 10.80 -6.62
C GLU A 185 -21.66 10.56 -5.71
N PHE A 186 -21.22 9.31 -5.60
CA PHE A 186 -20.22 8.90 -4.63
C PHE A 186 -18.89 9.65 -4.82
N ARG A 187 -18.55 10.51 -3.84
CA ARG A 187 -17.24 11.16 -3.72
C ARG A 187 -16.34 10.32 -2.81
N PRO A 188 -15.01 10.28 -3.02
CA PRO A 188 -14.10 9.48 -2.20
C PRO A 188 -14.21 9.87 -0.72
N ASN A 189 -14.96 9.08 0.03
CA ASN A 189 -15.22 9.33 1.42
C ASN A 189 -14.02 8.87 2.26
N GLN A 190 -13.30 9.83 2.83
CA GLN A 190 -12.07 9.64 3.58
C GLN A 190 -12.36 9.61 5.09
N MET A 191 -13.11 8.59 5.51
CA MET A 191 -13.29 8.23 6.93
C MET A 191 -12.14 7.34 7.40
N SER A 192 -10.96 7.92 7.61
CA SER A 192 -9.76 7.14 7.99
C SER A 192 -9.44 7.28 9.47
N VAL A 193 -8.88 6.24 10.10
CA VAL A 193 -8.46 6.34 11.51
C VAL A 193 -7.34 7.36 11.66
N CYS A 194 -6.38 7.37 10.73
CA CYS A 194 -5.24 8.27 10.79
C CYS A 194 -4.86 8.76 9.39
N ARG A 195 -4.54 10.05 9.27
CA ARG A 195 -3.84 10.62 8.12
C ARG A 195 -2.53 11.24 8.58
N LEU A 196 -1.43 10.77 8.01
CA LEU A 196 -0.08 11.29 8.27
C LEU A 196 0.53 11.83 6.97
N ASP A 197 1.26 12.93 7.08
CA ASP A 197 2.01 13.54 5.98
C ASP A 197 3.52 13.33 6.20
N GLY A 198 4.36 13.61 5.22
CA GLY A 198 5.79 13.33 5.30
C GLY A 198 6.57 13.95 4.16
N THR A 199 7.88 14.03 4.34
CA THR A 199 8.83 14.33 3.26
C THR A 199 10.00 13.38 3.38
N SER A 200 10.85 13.27 2.36
CA SER A 200 12.05 12.41 2.45
C SER A 200 12.99 12.82 3.59
N SER A 201 13.01 14.09 4.01
CA SER A 201 13.80 14.58 5.15
C SER A 201 13.06 14.51 6.50
N SER A 202 11.77 14.24 6.50
CA SER A 202 10.91 14.08 7.70
C SER A 202 9.81 13.07 7.37
N PRO A 203 10.16 11.78 7.23
CA PRO A 203 9.21 10.76 6.81
C PRO A 203 8.16 10.51 7.90
N VAL A 204 6.99 9.99 7.53
CA VAL A 204 6.04 9.43 8.50
C VAL A 204 6.72 8.33 9.30
N ILE A 205 6.52 8.31 10.62
CA ILE A 205 7.07 7.29 11.52
C ILE A 205 5.92 6.51 12.17
N TRP A 206 5.82 5.21 11.93
CA TRP A 206 4.89 4.33 12.64
C TRP A 206 5.66 3.12 13.14
N VAL A 207 6.12 3.18 14.38
CA VAL A 207 7.13 2.24 14.89
C VAL A 207 6.70 1.65 16.23
N GLY A 208 6.68 0.33 16.36
CA GLY A 208 6.35 -0.32 17.65
C GLY A 208 4.91 -0.10 18.10
N VAL A 209 3.97 0.04 17.16
CA VAL A 209 2.56 0.36 17.41
C VAL A 209 1.63 -0.56 16.61
N THR A 210 0.56 -1.02 17.25
CA THR A 210 -0.56 -1.69 16.59
C THR A 210 -1.67 -0.71 16.23
N GLY A 211 -2.11 -0.71 14.97
CA GLY A 211 -3.36 -0.10 14.53
C GLY A 211 -4.51 -1.10 14.54
N ARG A 212 -5.64 -0.77 15.17
CA ARG A 212 -6.87 -1.59 15.12
C ARG A 212 -8.14 -0.73 15.22
N SER A 213 -9.28 -1.25 14.79
CA SER A 213 -10.53 -0.48 14.86
C SER A 213 -11.72 -1.31 15.31
N TRP A 214 -12.62 -0.64 16.06
CA TRP A 214 -13.95 -1.13 16.35
C TRP A 214 -14.88 -0.85 15.16
N ASP A 215 -15.89 -1.71 14.94
CA ASP A 215 -16.99 -1.34 14.05
C ASP A 215 -17.64 -0.05 14.54
N GLN A 216 -17.88 0.86 13.62
CA GLN A 216 -18.76 1.99 13.85
C GLN A 216 -20.23 1.56 13.66
N GLN A 217 -21.17 2.45 13.97
CA GLN A 217 -22.59 2.16 13.82
C GLN A 217 -22.90 1.64 12.40
N PRO A 218 -23.67 0.54 12.26
CA PRO A 218 -24.08 0.07 10.93
C PRO A 218 -24.98 1.12 10.28
N LEU A 219 -24.62 1.56 9.08
CA LEU A 219 -25.46 2.44 8.27
C LEU A 219 -26.64 1.66 7.70
N THR A 220 -27.81 1.64 8.32
CA THR A 220 -29.03 1.13 7.67
C THR A 220 -29.51 2.12 6.61
N VAL A 221 -29.41 1.80 5.32
CA VAL A 221 -30.02 2.65 4.27
C VAL A 221 -31.48 2.26 4.08
N ALA A 222 -32.34 3.23 3.84
CA ALA A 222 -33.72 3.01 3.40
C ALA A 222 -33.73 2.61 1.91
N GLY A 223 -33.67 1.32 1.60
CA GLY A 223 -33.91 0.80 0.24
C GLY A 223 -33.11 -0.45 -0.13
N ASP A 224 -33.54 -1.15 -1.19
CA ASP A 224 -32.82 -2.28 -1.79
C ASP A 224 -31.78 -1.75 -2.79
N TRP A 225 -30.55 -1.55 -2.32
CA TRP A 225 -29.45 -1.07 -3.16
C TRP A 225 -28.79 -2.25 -3.87
N TYR A 226 -29.15 -2.48 -5.13
CA TYR A 226 -28.45 -3.44 -5.99
C TYR A 226 -26.99 -2.99 -6.21
N GLY A 227 -26.05 -3.69 -5.57
CA GLY A 227 -24.61 -3.62 -5.89
C GLY A 227 -23.69 -3.03 -4.82
N ALA A 228 -24.23 -2.50 -3.72
CA ALA A 228 -23.46 -2.18 -2.51
C ALA A 228 -24.14 -2.85 -1.31
N THR A 229 -23.44 -3.75 -0.61
CA THR A 229 -24.00 -4.35 0.60
C THR A 229 -23.87 -3.36 1.75
N VAL A 230 -24.90 -2.54 1.91
CA VAL A 230 -25.18 -1.74 3.10
C VAL A 230 -25.64 -2.69 4.22
N PRO A 231 -25.22 -2.53 5.50
CA PRO A 231 -24.52 -1.38 6.09
C PRO A 231 -23.00 -1.36 5.88
N GLN A 232 -22.45 -0.19 5.58
CA GLN A 232 -20.99 0.02 5.57
C GLN A 232 -20.58 0.92 6.73
N SER A 233 -20.08 0.34 7.82
CA SER A 233 -19.55 1.15 8.91
C SER A 233 -18.13 1.63 8.58
N ALA A 234 -17.80 2.84 9.03
CA ALA A 234 -16.42 3.32 9.14
C ALA A 234 -15.59 2.45 10.13
N PRO A 235 -14.27 2.68 10.28
CA PRO A 235 -13.40 3.47 9.39
C PRO A 235 -13.26 2.80 8.03
N HIS A 236 -13.26 3.56 6.94
CA HIS A 236 -13.01 3.02 5.60
C HIS A 236 -11.52 2.76 5.36
N GLN A 237 -10.63 3.45 6.07
CA GLN A 237 -9.19 3.23 5.97
C GLN A 237 -8.56 3.25 7.36
N GLY A 238 -7.53 2.43 7.55
CA GLY A 238 -6.72 2.47 8.77
C GLY A 238 -5.78 3.66 8.77
N LEU A 239 -4.57 3.44 8.26
CA LEU A 239 -3.54 4.47 8.08
C LEU A 239 -3.52 4.95 6.64
N PHE A 240 -3.78 6.25 6.44
CA PHE A 240 -3.63 6.93 5.16
C PHE A 240 -2.36 7.79 5.17
N ILE A 241 -1.40 7.43 4.31
CA ILE A 241 -0.19 8.21 4.07
C ILE A 241 -0.49 9.20 2.95
N TYR A 242 -0.36 10.50 3.25
CA TYR A 242 -0.74 11.55 2.33
C TYR A 242 0.10 11.54 1.04
N PRO A 243 -0.47 11.92 -0.13
CA PRO A 243 0.25 11.82 -1.38
C PRO A 243 1.58 12.59 -1.39
N GLY A 244 2.66 11.92 -1.78
CA GLY A 244 4.01 12.52 -1.81
C GLY A 244 4.81 12.33 -0.52
N ALA A 245 4.22 11.76 0.52
CA ALA A 245 4.89 11.55 1.79
C ALA A 245 5.84 10.35 1.76
N ALA A 246 7.06 10.51 2.25
CA ALA A 246 7.92 9.36 2.58
C ALA A 246 7.47 8.75 3.92
N TYR A 247 7.68 7.45 4.12
CA TYR A 247 7.26 6.76 5.35
C TYR A 247 8.15 5.59 5.74
N ILE A 248 8.19 5.34 7.06
CA ILE A 248 8.83 4.20 7.70
C ILE A 248 7.81 3.61 8.68
N ILE A 249 7.37 2.39 8.37
CA ILE A 249 6.50 1.58 9.20
C ILE A 249 7.31 0.37 9.64
N ASP A 250 7.49 0.20 10.95
CA ASP A 250 8.41 -0.81 11.47
C ASP A 250 7.94 -1.42 12.80
N CYS A 251 8.17 -2.73 12.98
CA CYS A 251 7.78 -3.45 14.19
C CYS A 251 6.32 -3.17 14.56
N ALA A 252 5.47 -3.19 13.54
CA ALA A 252 4.10 -2.73 13.61
C ALA A 252 3.14 -3.87 13.32
N ARG A 253 1.88 -3.66 13.66
CA ARG A 253 0.80 -4.58 13.36
C ARG A 253 -0.45 -3.80 12.98
N PHE A 254 -1.19 -4.27 11.99
CA PHE A 254 -2.49 -3.70 11.62
C PHE A 254 -3.53 -4.82 11.61
N GLN A 255 -4.56 -4.70 12.45
CA GLN A 255 -5.60 -5.72 12.63
C GLN A 255 -6.98 -5.12 12.39
N GLY A 256 -7.53 -5.28 11.19
CA GLY A 256 -8.83 -4.70 10.85
C GLY A 256 -8.87 -3.20 11.13
N PHE A 257 -7.78 -2.49 10.81
CA PHE A 257 -7.61 -1.07 11.13
C PHE A 257 -8.45 -0.18 10.23
N GLY A 258 -8.73 -0.63 9.01
CA GLY A 258 -9.82 -0.14 8.18
C GLY A 258 -10.94 -1.17 8.09
N LYS A 259 -12.00 -0.81 7.37
CA LYS A 259 -13.07 -1.68 6.92
C LYS A 259 -13.29 -1.42 5.44
N ALA A 260 -13.14 -2.44 4.61
CA ALA A 260 -13.26 -2.22 3.18
C ALA A 260 -14.74 -2.03 2.80
N MET A 261 -14.98 -1.04 1.94
CA MET A 261 -16.30 -0.80 1.39
C MET A 261 -16.67 -1.85 0.36
N THR A 262 -17.96 -2.17 0.29
CA THR A 262 -18.52 -3.28 -0.48
C THR A 262 -19.16 -2.86 -1.80
N ALA A 263 -18.70 -1.75 -2.39
CA ALA A 263 -19.24 -1.19 -3.62
C ALA A 263 -18.32 -1.46 -4.83
N ALA A 264 -18.82 -1.21 -6.05
CA ALA A 264 -18.08 -1.46 -7.30
C ALA A 264 -16.76 -0.67 -7.37
N PRO A 265 -15.69 -1.19 -8.00
CA PRO A 265 -14.43 -0.47 -8.19
C PRO A 265 -14.64 0.97 -8.72
N PRO A 266 -13.80 1.95 -8.33
CA PRO A 266 -12.50 1.79 -7.65
C PRO A 266 -12.58 2.12 -6.15
N PHE A 267 -12.97 1.16 -5.30
CA PHE A 267 -12.83 1.31 -3.85
C PHE A 267 -11.64 0.51 -3.35
N GLU A 268 -10.59 1.25 -2.99
CA GLU A 268 -9.30 0.71 -2.58
C GLU A 268 -9.06 1.06 -1.10
N HIS A 269 -9.80 0.40 -0.21
CA HIS A 269 -9.80 0.65 1.23
C HIS A 269 -9.07 -0.47 1.99
N ALA A 270 -8.07 -0.13 2.80
CA ALA A 270 -7.16 -1.11 3.40
C ALA A 270 -6.75 -0.74 4.83
N ASN A 271 -6.02 -1.65 5.48
CA ASN A 271 -5.28 -1.35 6.71
C ASN A 271 -4.31 -0.18 6.49
N LEU A 272 -3.65 -0.16 5.33
CA LEU A 272 -2.68 0.85 4.94
C LEU A 272 -2.90 1.30 3.49
N ASN A 273 -2.88 2.62 3.29
CA ASN A 273 -3.03 3.25 1.99
C ASN A 273 -1.92 4.28 1.79
N THR A 274 -1.24 4.20 0.63
CA THR A 274 -0.16 5.15 0.28
C THR A 274 -0.31 5.61 -1.16
N GLN A 275 0.22 6.79 -1.46
CA GLN A 275 0.19 7.34 -2.80
C GLN A 275 1.40 8.21 -3.07
N LYS A 276 2.01 8.06 -4.26
CA LYS A 276 3.07 8.93 -4.79
C LYS A 276 4.25 9.07 -3.84
N SER A 277 4.50 8.09 -2.98
CA SER A 277 5.59 8.23 -2.02
C SER A 277 6.92 8.12 -2.76
N PRO A 278 7.84 9.07 -2.51
CA PRO A 278 9.18 8.99 -3.09
C PRO A 278 10.00 7.86 -2.47
N HIS A 279 9.65 7.46 -1.23
CA HIS A 279 10.31 6.41 -0.48
C HIS A 279 9.38 5.84 0.60
N GLY A 280 8.98 4.57 0.47
CA GLY A 280 8.11 3.89 1.41
C GLY A 280 8.70 2.58 1.91
N GLN A 281 8.80 2.42 3.23
CA GLN A 281 9.31 1.20 3.86
C GLN A 281 8.33 0.62 4.88
N ILE A 282 8.04 -0.67 4.73
CA ILE A 282 7.23 -1.49 5.64
C ILE A 282 8.12 -2.65 6.08
N LEU A 283 8.55 -2.64 7.33
CA LEU A 283 9.56 -3.53 7.88
C LEU A 283 8.98 -4.28 9.07
N ARG A 284 9.28 -5.57 9.25
CA ARG A 284 8.93 -6.31 10.49
C ARG A 284 7.46 -6.13 10.87
N THR A 285 6.56 -6.20 9.90
CA THR A 285 5.16 -5.78 10.07
C THR A 285 4.18 -6.91 9.82
N GLU A 286 3.16 -7.01 10.65
CA GLU A 286 2.00 -7.88 10.42
C GLU A 286 0.81 -7.06 9.91
N ILE A 287 0.15 -7.55 8.87
CA ILE A 287 -1.08 -6.99 8.34
C ILE A 287 -2.12 -8.11 8.31
N ASP A 288 -3.01 -8.07 9.29
CA ASP A 288 -4.11 -9.01 9.44
C ASP A 288 -5.39 -8.38 8.90
N GLY A 289 -5.99 -9.03 7.91
CA GLY A 289 -7.29 -8.66 7.35
C GLY A 289 -8.45 -8.82 8.34
N ARG A 290 -8.23 -9.55 9.44
CA ARG A 290 -9.19 -9.76 10.53
C ARG A 290 -9.16 -8.67 11.57
N ARG A 291 -10.30 -8.51 12.22
CA ARG A 291 -10.42 -7.75 13.45
C ARG A 291 -9.50 -8.31 14.54
N SER A 292 -9.02 -7.41 15.38
CA SER A 292 -8.23 -7.75 16.58
C SER A 292 -9.03 -8.70 17.50
N PRO A 293 -8.42 -9.78 18.01
CA PRO A 293 -9.08 -10.70 18.95
C PRO A 293 -9.55 -10.03 20.24
N ASP A 294 -8.92 -8.93 20.66
CA ASP A 294 -9.30 -8.15 21.83
C ASP A 294 -10.61 -7.36 21.64
N ILE A 295 -10.99 -7.12 20.38
CA ILE A 295 -12.21 -6.41 20.00
C ILE A 295 -13.32 -7.42 19.70
N ASP A 296 -12.99 -8.49 18.97
CA ASP A 296 -13.93 -9.53 18.58
C ASP A 296 -13.23 -10.89 18.48
N ALA A 297 -13.61 -11.80 19.37
CA ALA A 297 -13.04 -13.13 19.44
C ALA A 297 -13.33 -13.97 18.18
N ALA A 298 -14.42 -13.69 17.46
CA ALA A 298 -14.72 -14.36 16.20
C ALA A 298 -13.76 -13.94 15.07
N ARG A 299 -13.02 -12.83 15.26
CA ARG A 299 -12.05 -12.27 14.31
C ARG A 299 -12.59 -12.22 12.88
N PRO A 300 -13.75 -11.57 12.64
CA PRO A 300 -14.25 -11.43 11.29
C PRO A 300 -13.18 -10.75 10.45
N ARG A 301 -12.94 -11.29 9.25
CA ARG A 301 -12.20 -10.56 8.23
C ARG A 301 -13.02 -9.31 7.89
N VAL A 302 -12.38 -8.14 7.78
CA VAL A 302 -13.10 -6.86 7.56
C VAL A 302 -12.39 -5.88 6.63
N CYS A 303 -11.13 -6.12 6.25
CA CYS A 303 -10.34 -5.13 5.51
C CYS A 303 -9.43 -5.73 4.44
N GLY A 304 -9.01 -4.88 3.49
CA GLY A 304 -7.91 -5.15 2.57
C GLY A 304 -6.54 -4.95 3.23
N MET A 305 -5.49 -5.47 2.57
CA MET A 305 -4.12 -5.46 3.12
C MET A 305 -3.45 -4.09 2.99
N ILE A 306 -2.94 -3.78 1.81
CA ILE A 306 -2.26 -2.54 1.47
C ILE A 306 -2.74 -2.13 0.08
N MET A 307 -3.07 -0.87 -0.09
CA MET A 307 -3.13 -0.27 -1.42
C MET A 307 -2.05 0.80 -1.56
N VAL A 308 -1.38 0.77 -2.70
CA VAL A 308 -0.34 1.73 -3.07
C VAL A 308 -0.62 2.28 -4.47
N ASN A 309 -0.30 3.54 -4.72
CA ASN A 309 -0.63 4.19 -5.99
C ASN A 309 0.49 5.11 -6.47
N ASN A 310 1.06 4.88 -7.64
CA ASN A 310 2.16 5.66 -8.22
C ASN A 310 3.41 5.77 -7.33
N GLU A 311 3.79 4.69 -6.65
CA GLU A 311 4.98 4.71 -5.78
C GLU A 311 6.27 4.82 -6.60
N LEU A 312 7.26 5.56 -6.11
CA LEU A 312 8.62 5.51 -6.67
C LEU A 312 9.44 4.38 -6.04
N LEU A 313 9.19 4.11 -4.76
CA LEU A 313 9.72 2.95 -4.05
C LEU A 313 8.73 2.53 -2.96
N ASN A 314 8.29 1.28 -3.00
CA ASN A 314 7.58 0.63 -1.90
C ASN A 314 8.27 -0.69 -1.56
N GLU A 315 8.81 -0.77 -0.35
CA GLU A 315 9.48 -1.95 0.17
C GLU A 315 8.65 -2.59 1.29
N VAL A 316 8.42 -3.89 1.17
CA VAL A 316 7.82 -4.74 2.20
C VAL A 316 8.84 -5.81 2.56
N ILE A 317 9.39 -5.73 3.77
CA ILE A 317 10.53 -6.55 4.21
C ILE A 317 10.19 -7.18 5.56
N ASP A 318 10.50 -8.47 5.72
CA ASP A 318 10.25 -9.20 6.97
C ASP A 318 8.81 -9.03 7.43
N SER A 319 7.83 -9.27 6.58
CA SER A 319 6.44 -8.90 6.87
C SER A 319 5.47 -10.02 6.55
N TRP A 320 4.35 -10.05 7.25
CA TRP A 320 3.29 -11.05 7.09
C TRP A 320 1.98 -10.37 6.73
N MET A 321 1.40 -10.71 5.57
CA MET A 321 0.08 -10.23 5.13
C MET A 321 -0.87 -11.43 5.04
N HIS A 322 -1.95 -11.42 5.82
CA HIS A 322 -2.78 -12.62 5.96
C HIS A 322 -4.24 -12.37 6.30
N HIS A 323 -5.10 -13.32 5.90
CA HIS A 323 -6.54 -13.37 6.22
C HIS A 323 -7.37 -12.18 5.71
N SER A 324 -7.25 -11.84 4.43
CA SER A 324 -8.18 -10.91 3.76
C SER A 324 -9.04 -11.63 2.73
N TYR A 325 -10.31 -11.24 2.67
CA TYR A 325 -11.30 -11.76 1.73
C TYR A 325 -11.89 -10.67 0.82
N ILE A 326 -11.52 -9.41 1.05
CA ILE A 326 -12.06 -8.25 0.32
C ILE A 326 -11.06 -7.78 -0.72
N SER A 327 -9.80 -7.65 -0.31
CA SER A 327 -8.74 -7.15 -1.19
C SER A 327 -7.35 -7.67 -0.80
N ARG A 328 -6.44 -7.60 -1.76
CA ARG A 328 -5.06 -8.05 -1.72
C ARG A 328 -4.11 -6.88 -1.45
N TYR A 329 -2.81 -7.12 -1.54
CA TYR A 329 -1.90 -6.02 -1.90
C TYR A 329 -2.23 -5.58 -3.33
N ALA A 330 -2.54 -4.30 -3.52
CA ALA A 330 -2.89 -3.74 -4.82
C ALA A 330 -2.05 -2.49 -5.10
N ALA A 331 -1.29 -2.54 -6.19
CA ALA A 331 -0.55 -1.40 -6.72
C ALA A 331 -1.18 -0.91 -8.02
N ASN A 332 -1.38 0.39 -8.15
CA ASN A 332 -1.92 1.01 -9.38
C ASN A 332 -1.05 2.20 -9.81
N ASP A 333 -0.57 2.20 -11.06
CA ASP A 333 0.21 3.32 -11.61
C ASP A 333 -0.51 4.12 -12.71
N GLU A 334 -1.81 3.89 -12.91
CA GLU A 334 -2.61 4.51 -13.98
C GLU A 334 -2.48 6.04 -14.03
N ASN A 335 -2.39 6.71 -12.87
CA ASN A 335 -2.53 8.16 -12.79
C ASN A 335 -1.25 8.97 -13.10
N GLN A 336 -0.06 8.37 -13.22
CA GLN A 336 1.20 9.09 -13.52
C GLN A 336 2.23 8.30 -14.34
N GLU A 337 2.96 8.99 -15.22
CA GLU A 337 4.00 8.43 -16.11
C GLU A 337 5.21 7.78 -15.42
N THR A 338 5.39 8.05 -14.12
CA THR A 338 6.54 7.60 -13.34
C THR A 338 6.59 6.08 -13.15
N SER A 339 7.81 5.54 -13.22
CA SER A 339 8.14 4.13 -12.98
C SER A 339 8.86 4.00 -11.65
N GLY A 340 8.26 3.29 -10.70
CA GLY A 340 8.87 2.97 -9.41
C GLY A 340 9.41 1.56 -9.27
N ILE A 341 9.74 1.19 -8.03
CA ILE A 341 10.12 -0.15 -7.62
C ILE A 341 9.19 -0.63 -6.51
N TYR A 342 8.61 -1.82 -6.71
CA TYR A 342 7.80 -2.55 -5.74
C TYR A 342 8.59 -3.76 -5.28
N ARG A 343 8.97 -3.83 -4.01
CA ARG A 343 9.90 -4.86 -3.51
C ARG A 343 9.32 -5.62 -2.32
N PHE A 344 9.36 -6.93 -2.40
CA PHE A 344 9.03 -7.86 -1.31
C PHE A 344 10.23 -8.72 -1.00
N ILE A 345 10.73 -8.66 0.23
CA ILE A 345 11.86 -9.48 0.70
C ILE A 345 11.44 -10.20 1.98
N ARG A 346 11.67 -11.51 2.09
CA ARG A 346 11.37 -12.27 3.32
C ARG A 346 9.95 -12.01 3.83
N SER A 347 9.02 -11.94 2.88
CA SER A 347 7.62 -11.65 3.14
C SER A 347 6.78 -12.90 3.02
N LYS A 348 5.78 -13.04 3.89
CA LYS A 348 4.80 -14.11 3.83
C LYS A 348 3.44 -13.54 3.48
N ILE A 349 2.79 -14.13 2.47
CA ILE A 349 1.42 -13.80 2.07
C ILE A 349 0.62 -15.08 2.02
N GLU A 350 -0.50 -15.13 2.73
CA GLU A 350 -1.36 -16.31 2.77
C GLU A 350 -2.80 -15.94 3.17
N GLN A 351 -3.72 -16.86 2.93
CA GLN A 351 -5.14 -16.73 3.24
C GLN A 351 -5.76 -15.46 2.69
N VAL A 352 -5.22 -14.99 1.56
CA VAL A 352 -5.77 -13.91 0.75
C VAL A 352 -6.66 -14.57 -0.29
N SER A 353 -7.97 -14.54 -0.09
CA SER A 353 -8.89 -15.31 -0.94
C SER A 353 -10.23 -14.61 -1.08
N ASN A 354 -10.66 -14.42 -2.34
CA ASN A 354 -12.04 -14.07 -2.69
C ASN A 354 -12.98 -15.27 -2.46
N THR A 355 -13.10 -15.74 -1.23
CA THR A 355 -14.19 -16.61 -0.79
C THR A 355 -15.45 -15.77 -0.87
N GLY A 356 -16.14 -15.88 -1.99
CA GLY A 356 -17.22 -14.98 -2.34
C GLY A 356 -18.36 -15.01 -1.35
N GLN A 357 -18.93 -13.82 -1.17
CA GLN A 357 -20.15 -13.51 -0.44
C GLN A 357 -20.34 -14.28 0.87
N ASP A 358 -19.54 -13.92 1.87
CA ASP A 358 -19.87 -14.16 3.27
C ASP A 358 -20.93 -13.15 3.78
N GLY A 359 -21.75 -12.55 2.89
CA GLY A 359 -22.66 -11.45 3.23
C GLY A 359 -21.96 -10.14 3.66
N LYS A 360 -20.62 -10.07 3.54
CA LYS A 360 -19.79 -8.94 4.01
C LYS A 360 -19.00 -8.25 2.89
N GLY A 361 -19.44 -8.45 1.64
CA GLY A 361 -19.14 -7.62 0.47
C GLY A 361 -17.70 -7.49 -0.04
N GLY A 362 -16.98 -8.62 -0.18
CA GLY A 362 -15.78 -8.67 -1.02
C GLY A 362 -16.11 -8.63 -2.53
N SER A 363 -15.27 -7.95 -3.32
CA SER A 363 -15.34 -7.99 -4.79
C SER A 363 -14.94 -9.38 -5.29
N ASN A 364 -15.73 -9.96 -6.17
CA ASN A 364 -15.56 -11.32 -6.69
C ASN A 364 -14.53 -11.43 -7.84
N ASN A 365 -13.94 -10.32 -8.30
CA ASN A 365 -13.29 -10.28 -9.62
C ASN A 365 -11.76 -10.47 -9.65
N GLN A 366 -11.10 -10.63 -8.49
CA GLN A 366 -9.62 -10.64 -8.40
C GLN A 366 -9.04 -11.70 -7.47
N ALA A 367 -8.76 -12.89 -8.00
CA ALA A 367 -8.31 -14.06 -7.23
C ALA A 367 -6.78 -14.21 -7.14
N SER A 368 -6.04 -13.12 -6.95
CA SER A 368 -4.59 -13.22 -6.68
C SER A 368 -4.19 -12.64 -5.34
N CYS A 369 -3.08 -13.13 -4.79
CA CYS A 369 -2.55 -12.68 -3.50
C CYS A 369 -1.91 -11.30 -3.59
N LEU A 370 -1.29 -10.98 -4.73
CA LEU A 370 -0.70 -9.68 -5.05
C LEU A 370 -1.17 -9.24 -6.45
N GLY A 371 -1.43 -7.95 -6.63
CA GLY A 371 -1.86 -7.39 -7.91
C GLY A 371 -1.21 -6.06 -8.25
N TRP A 372 -0.89 -5.91 -9.53
CA TRP A 372 -0.34 -4.69 -10.11
C TRP A 372 -1.15 -4.33 -11.35
N GLU A 373 -1.68 -3.11 -11.36
CA GLU A 373 -2.58 -2.60 -12.39
C GLU A 373 -1.94 -1.39 -13.06
N SER A 374 -1.81 -1.45 -14.38
CA SER A 374 -1.22 -0.37 -15.17
C SER A 374 0.19 0.02 -14.69
N VAL A 375 0.96 -0.94 -14.18
CA VAL A 375 2.33 -0.74 -13.64
C VAL A 375 3.39 -0.90 -14.73
N ASN A 376 4.25 0.11 -14.89
CA ASN A 376 5.48 0.05 -15.69
C ASN A 376 6.77 0.00 -14.85
N GLY A 377 6.63 -0.03 -13.51
CA GLY A 377 7.72 -0.19 -12.58
C GLY A 377 8.37 -1.58 -12.57
N THR A 378 9.42 -1.71 -11.76
CA THR A 378 10.03 -3.02 -11.46
C THR A 378 9.40 -3.62 -10.22
N ILE A 379 8.95 -4.87 -10.33
CA ILE A 379 8.47 -5.71 -9.23
C ILE A 379 9.58 -6.69 -8.88
N GLU A 380 10.01 -6.71 -7.61
CA GLU A 380 11.07 -7.58 -7.10
C GLU A 380 10.53 -8.42 -5.95
N ILE A 381 10.62 -9.74 -6.07
CA ILE A 381 10.21 -10.71 -5.05
C ILE A 381 11.43 -11.57 -4.69
N GLU A 382 11.79 -11.58 -3.41
CA GLU A 382 12.98 -12.26 -2.90
C GLU A 382 12.68 -13.00 -1.59
N ASP A 383 13.15 -14.25 -1.50
CA ASP A 383 13.07 -15.10 -0.31
C ASP A 383 11.69 -15.08 0.38
N SER A 384 10.61 -15.09 -0.39
CA SER A 384 9.25 -14.88 0.10
C SER A 384 8.39 -16.14 -0.01
N ILE A 385 7.39 -16.24 0.88
CA ILE A 385 6.38 -17.31 0.86
C ILE A 385 5.07 -16.70 0.38
N VAL A 386 4.54 -17.20 -0.74
CA VAL A 386 3.24 -16.75 -1.26
C VAL A 386 2.34 -17.97 -1.39
N SER A 387 1.27 -17.99 -0.61
CA SER A 387 0.28 -19.05 -0.60
C SER A 387 -1.01 -18.54 -1.22
N GLN A 388 -1.50 -19.25 -2.23
CA GLN A 388 -2.79 -19.04 -2.85
C GLN A 388 -3.76 -20.11 -2.34
N ASP A 389 -4.64 -19.69 -1.43
CA ASP A 389 -5.53 -20.58 -0.68
C ASP A 389 -6.98 -20.58 -1.19
N ASN A 390 -7.27 -19.89 -2.30
CA ASN A 390 -8.60 -19.89 -2.89
C ASN A 390 -8.89 -21.21 -3.63
N PRO A 391 -9.84 -22.05 -3.16
CA PRO A 391 -10.13 -23.35 -3.78
C PRO A 391 -11.12 -23.24 -4.96
N ARG A 392 -11.50 -22.03 -5.39
CA ARG A 392 -12.54 -21.84 -6.41
C ARG A 392 -12.09 -22.32 -7.79
N THR A 393 -12.93 -23.17 -8.38
CA THR A 393 -12.78 -23.74 -9.73
C THR A 393 -13.58 -22.97 -10.80
N THR A 394 -14.38 -21.99 -10.40
CA THR A 394 -15.21 -21.15 -11.28
C THR A 394 -15.09 -19.67 -10.90
N GLY A 395 -15.36 -18.76 -11.84
CA GLY A 395 -15.22 -17.31 -11.62
C GLY A 395 -13.77 -16.83 -11.67
N SER A 396 -13.36 -15.94 -10.77
CA SER A 396 -11.97 -15.52 -10.66
C SER A 396 -11.11 -16.64 -10.12
N LEU A 397 -10.27 -17.18 -11.01
CA LEU A 397 -9.44 -18.34 -10.74
C LEU A 397 -8.13 -17.96 -10.04
N PRO A 398 -7.59 -18.83 -9.17
CA PRO A 398 -6.47 -18.50 -8.30
C PRO A 398 -5.15 -18.33 -9.04
N HIS A 399 -4.44 -17.25 -8.71
CA HIS A 399 -3.05 -16.98 -9.13
C HIS A 399 -2.25 -16.40 -7.97
N HIS A 400 -0.93 -16.52 -7.97
CA HIS A 400 -0.12 -15.77 -6.99
C HIS A 400 -0.14 -14.28 -7.34
N PHE A 401 0.17 -13.95 -8.59
CA PHE A 401 0.29 -12.57 -9.08
C PHE A 401 -0.74 -12.26 -10.16
N SER A 402 -1.18 -11.01 -10.21
CA SER A 402 -2.03 -10.46 -11.26
C SER A 402 -1.37 -9.21 -11.84
N LEU A 403 -1.17 -9.19 -13.16
CA LEU A 403 -0.63 -8.09 -13.94
C LEU A 403 -1.72 -7.65 -14.93
N THR A 404 -2.34 -6.52 -14.65
CA THR A 404 -3.53 -6.03 -15.37
C THR A 404 -3.30 -4.60 -15.87
N SER A 405 -4.26 -4.10 -16.64
CA SER A 405 -4.34 -2.70 -17.04
C SER A 405 -5.78 -2.25 -16.84
N THR A 406 -5.93 -1.00 -16.43
CA THR A 406 -7.20 -0.33 -16.12
C THR A 406 -7.29 0.98 -16.90
N GLY A 407 -8.53 1.40 -17.16
CA GLY A 407 -8.85 2.61 -17.92
C GLY A 407 -8.19 2.67 -19.30
N HIS A 408 -7.60 3.82 -19.63
CA HIS A 408 -7.02 4.07 -20.96
C HIS A 408 -5.53 3.81 -21.04
N ARG A 409 -4.89 3.35 -19.95
CA ARG A 409 -3.43 3.30 -19.86
C ARG A 409 -2.91 1.88 -19.71
N ASN A 410 -1.99 1.54 -20.61
CA ASN A 410 -1.26 0.28 -20.61
C ASN A 410 0.22 0.63 -20.80
N PRO A 411 0.96 0.90 -19.71
CA PRO A 411 2.28 1.44 -19.85
C PRO A 411 3.32 0.35 -20.13
N ARG A 412 4.33 0.69 -20.92
CA ARG A 412 5.39 -0.21 -21.37
C ARG A 412 6.60 -0.13 -20.44
N GLY A 413 7.35 -1.23 -20.33
CA GLY A 413 8.65 -1.25 -19.64
C GLY A 413 8.65 -1.97 -18.29
N GLY A 414 7.48 -2.40 -17.78
CA GLY A 414 7.38 -3.16 -16.54
C GLY A 414 8.29 -4.40 -16.52
N ARG A 415 8.87 -4.68 -15.35
CA ARG A 415 9.76 -5.84 -15.15
C ARG A 415 9.38 -6.58 -13.88
N LEU A 416 9.30 -7.91 -13.96
CA LEU A 416 9.13 -8.79 -12.81
C LEU A 416 10.43 -9.55 -12.60
N LYS A 417 10.99 -9.47 -11.40
CA LYS A 417 12.16 -10.23 -10.98
C LYS A 417 11.80 -11.07 -9.75
N VAL A 418 12.01 -12.37 -9.85
CA VAL A 418 11.78 -13.31 -8.74
C VAL A 418 13.05 -14.10 -8.52
N ARG A 419 13.66 -13.99 -7.33
CA ARG A 419 14.99 -14.55 -7.03
C ARG A 419 15.08 -15.06 -5.59
N GLY A 420 16.09 -15.88 -5.32
CA GLY A 420 16.27 -16.47 -4.00
C GLY A 420 15.32 -17.65 -3.75
N ASN A 421 15.16 -18.01 -2.50
CA ASN A 421 14.45 -19.20 -2.06
C ASN A 421 12.95 -18.95 -1.84
N ASN A 422 12.25 -18.48 -2.87
CA ASN A 422 10.81 -18.27 -2.80
C ASN A 422 10.05 -19.60 -2.72
N ILE A 423 8.98 -19.62 -1.93
CA ILE A 423 8.07 -20.76 -1.79
C ILE A 423 6.69 -20.34 -2.28
N PHE A 424 6.19 -21.03 -3.31
CA PHE A 424 4.86 -20.81 -3.88
C PHE A 424 3.96 -21.99 -3.53
N ARG A 425 2.90 -21.74 -2.75
CA ARG A 425 1.96 -22.78 -2.30
C ARG A 425 0.59 -22.56 -2.94
N ASN A 426 -0.03 -23.62 -3.43
CA ASN A 426 -1.40 -23.58 -3.93
C ASN A 426 -2.24 -24.68 -3.27
N THR A 427 -2.71 -24.40 -2.05
CA THR A 427 -3.39 -25.39 -1.20
C THR A 427 -4.73 -25.83 -1.79
N GLY A 428 -5.38 -24.97 -2.57
CA GLY A 428 -6.63 -25.30 -3.28
C GLY A 428 -6.42 -26.17 -4.53
N PHE A 429 -5.22 -26.18 -5.10
CA PHE A 429 -4.94 -26.83 -6.39
C PHE A 429 -3.57 -27.52 -6.42
N PRO A 430 -3.50 -28.79 -5.97
CA PRO A 430 -2.25 -29.54 -5.90
C PRO A 430 -1.49 -29.67 -7.23
N SER A 431 -2.19 -29.63 -8.38
CA SER A 431 -1.55 -29.77 -9.70
C SER A 431 -0.64 -28.59 -10.06
N VAL A 432 -0.79 -27.44 -9.40
CA VAL A 432 0.01 -26.23 -9.63
C VAL A 432 0.78 -25.80 -8.37
N ASP A 433 0.81 -26.64 -7.35
CA ASP A 433 1.61 -26.39 -6.14
C ASP A 433 3.12 -26.36 -6.48
N GLY A 434 3.87 -25.48 -5.82
CA GLY A 434 5.28 -25.22 -6.12
C GLY A 434 5.54 -24.33 -7.33
N PHE A 435 4.57 -24.17 -8.25
CA PHE A 435 4.70 -23.21 -9.35
C PHE A 435 4.42 -21.79 -8.89
N LEU A 436 5.25 -20.83 -9.30
CA LEU A 436 4.78 -19.45 -9.42
C LEU A 436 3.70 -19.40 -10.51
N SER A 437 2.54 -18.83 -10.19
CA SER A 437 1.42 -18.66 -11.13
C SER A 437 1.05 -17.20 -11.29
N ILE A 438 0.96 -16.75 -12.54
CA ILE A 438 0.75 -15.36 -12.91
C ILE A 438 -0.45 -15.26 -13.84
N ARG A 439 -1.39 -14.37 -13.54
CA ARG A 439 -2.36 -13.87 -14.51
C ARG A 439 -1.81 -12.59 -15.12
N ALA A 440 -1.64 -12.55 -16.43
CA ALA A 440 -1.21 -11.36 -17.17
C ALA A 440 -2.17 -11.14 -18.33
N ILE A 441 -2.98 -10.08 -18.29
CA ILE A 441 -3.99 -9.83 -19.34
C ILE A 441 -3.28 -9.68 -20.69
N SER A 442 -3.75 -10.40 -21.70
CA SER A 442 -3.14 -10.46 -23.05
C SER A 442 -2.91 -9.11 -23.74
N SER A 443 -3.72 -8.10 -23.44
CA SER A 443 -3.57 -6.74 -23.98
C SER A 443 -2.44 -5.94 -23.32
N THR A 444 -1.85 -6.40 -22.22
CA THR A 444 -0.83 -5.66 -21.46
C THR A 444 0.56 -5.78 -22.08
N TYR A 445 1.40 -4.75 -21.95
CA TYR A 445 2.80 -4.83 -22.40
C TYR A 445 3.63 -5.89 -21.66
N TRP A 446 3.15 -6.38 -20.52
CA TRP A 446 3.72 -7.56 -19.84
C TRP A 446 3.72 -8.80 -20.75
N VAL A 447 2.69 -8.94 -21.59
CA VAL A 447 2.54 -10.01 -22.59
C VAL A 447 3.09 -9.57 -23.95
N LEU A 448 2.75 -8.36 -24.42
CA LEU A 448 3.10 -7.90 -25.78
C LEU A 448 4.61 -7.73 -26.01
N ASP A 449 5.39 -7.38 -24.98
CA ASP A 449 6.86 -7.32 -25.07
C ASP A 449 7.54 -8.70 -24.94
N GLY A 450 6.76 -9.74 -24.64
CA GLY A 450 7.21 -11.13 -24.46
C GLY A 450 7.75 -11.43 -23.05
N TYR A 451 7.36 -12.58 -22.51
CA TYR A 451 7.76 -13.02 -21.16
C TYR A 451 9.27 -13.06 -20.91
N PRO A 452 10.14 -13.48 -21.86
CA PRO A 452 11.60 -13.42 -21.66
C PRO A 452 12.16 -12.01 -21.47
N THR A 453 11.44 -10.99 -21.94
CA THR A 453 11.81 -9.57 -21.79
C THR A 453 11.28 -9.00 -20.49
N THR A 454 10.05 -9.37 -20.11
CA THR A 454 9.31 -8.75 -19.01
C THR A 454 9.44 -9.50 -17.68
N MET A 455 9.83 -10.79 -17.70
CA MET A 455 9.89 -11.66 -16.53
C MET A 455 11.25 -12.39 -16.41
N ASP A 456 11.95 -12.16 -15.28
CA ASP A 456 13.17 -12.87 -14.86
C ASP A 456 12.88 -13.64 -13.56
N VAL A 457 12.42 -14.88 -13.72
CA VAL A 457 12.12 -15.79 -12.61
C VAL A 457 13.26 -16.79 -12.48
N ARG A 458 13.83 -16.91 -11.28
CA ARG A 458 14.95 -17.80 -10.98
C ARG A 458 14.66 -18.67 -9.76
N ASP A 459 15.30 -19.83 -9.70
CA ASP A 459 15.32 -20.66 -8.51
C ASP A 459 16.36 -20.19 -7.47
N SER A 460 16.50 -20.93 -6.37
CA SER A 460 17.45 -20.65 -5.30
C SER A 460 18.92 -20.80 -5.71
N ALA A 461 19.21 -21.56 -6.79
CA ALA A 461 20.54 -21.67 -7.37
C ALA A 461 20.83 -20.55 -8.41
N GLY A 462 19.86 -19.67 -8.67
CA GLY A 462 19.95 -18.59 -9.65
C GLY A 462 19.72 -19.02 -11.10
N VAL A 463 19.27 -20.26 -11.33
CA VAL A 463 18.93 -20.79 -12.66
C VAL A 463 17.62 -20.17 -13.11
N ARG A 464 17.60 -19.68 -14.35
CA ARG A 464 16.42 -19.03 -14.93
C ARG A 464 15.37 -20.08 -15.31
N LYS A 465 14.13 -19.84 -14.88
CA LYS A 465 12.94 -20.61 -15.25
C LYS A 465 12.29 -20.05 -16.51
N THR A 466 11.64 -20.93 -17.26
CA THR A 466 10.92 -20.57 -18.50
C THR A 466 9.44 -20.35 -18.24
N ALA A 467 8.85 -19.35 -18.90
CA ALA A 467 7.41 -19.14 -18.85
C ALA A 467 6.68 -20.26 -19.61
N HIS A 468 5.69 -20.89 -18.98
CA HIS A 468 4.74 -21.77 -19.66
C HIS A 468 3.36 -21.11 -19.73
N GLN A 469 2.93 -20.75 -20.93
CA GLN A 469 1.61 -20.18 -21.16
C GLN A 469 0.55 -21.29 -21.17
N VAL A 470 -0.36 -21.27 -20.21
CA VAL A 470 -1.47 -22.23 -20.13
C VAL A 470 -2.59 -21.78 -21.05
N THR A 471 -2.90 -22.58 -22.07
CA THR A 471 -3.92 -22.30 -23.10
C THR A 471 -5.23 -23.06 -22.89
N GLY A 472 -5.25 -24.05 -21.99
CA GLY A 472 -6.40 -24.90 -21.70
C GLY A 472 -7.16 -24.51 -20.43
N THR A 473 -7.69 -25.52 -19.74
CA THR A 473 -8.36 -25.34 -18.44
C THR A 473 -7.39 -24.80 -17.41
N TRP A 474 -7.90 -23.96 -16.50
CA TRP A 474 -7.14 -23.51 -15.37
C TRP A 474 -7.85 -23.87 -14.06
N PRO A 475 -7.11 -24.43 -13.09
CA PRO A 475 -5.69 -24.82 -13.20
C PRO A 475 -5.47 -25.99 -14.18
N PRO A 476 -4.29 -26.08 -14.83
CA PRO A 476 -3.95 -27.24 -15.66
C PRO A 476 -3.87 -28.51 -14.80
N SER A 477 -4.21 -29.65 -15.39
CA SER A 477 -4.08 -30.95 -14.73
C SER A 477 -2.61 -31.37 -14.65
N ALA A 478 -2.27 -32.21 -13.67
CA ALA A 478 -0.92 -32.76 -13.54
C ALA A 478 -0.50 -33.54 -14.80
N ALA A 479 -1.41 -34.29 -15.42
CA ALA A 479 -1.17 -35.01 -16.67
C ALA A 479 -0.86 -34.07 -17.84
N SER A 480 -1.56 -32.93 -17.94
CA SER A 480 -1.29 -31.92 -18.97
C SER A 480 0.09 -31.30 -18.81
N LEU A 481 0.51 -30.99 -17.57
CA LEU A 481 1.83 -30.43 -17.30
C LEU A 481 2.93 -31.44 -17.58
N ALA A 482 2.74 -32.69 -17.15
CA ALA A 482 3.69 -33.78 -17.39
C ALA A 482 3.87 -34.07 -18.89
N ALA A 483 2.78 -34.13 -19.66
CA ALA A 483 2.84 -34.32 -21.11
C ALA A 483 3.59 -33.18 -21.83
N ALA A 484 3.55 -31.97 -21.28
CA ALA A 484 4.28 -30.82 -21.81
C ALA A 484 5.72 -30.70 -21.27
N GLY A 485 6.18 -31.59 -20.38
CA GLY A 485 7.49 -31.51 -19.74
C GLY A 485 7.64 -30.32 -18.78
N VAL A 486 6.52 -29.81 -18.25
CA VAL A 486 6.47 -28.62 -17.40
C VAL A 486 6.54 -29.02 -15.94
N THR A 487 7.52 -28.50 -15.20
CA THR A 487 7.71 -28.78 -13.77
C THR A 487 7.99 -27.49 -12.98
N PRO A 488 7.71 -27.44 -11.66
CA PRO A 488 8.02 -26.27 -10.84
C PRO A 488 9.51 -25.91 -10.82
N ALA A 489 10.40 -26.89 -11.03
CA ALA A 489 11.84 -26.68 -11.04
C ALA A 489 12.28 -25.88 -12.27
N THR A 490 11.65 -26.11 -13.42
CA THR A 490 12.08 -25.54 -14.71
C THR A 490 11.19 -24.42 -15.23
N HIS A 491 9.95 -24.30 -14.74
CA HIS A 491 8.95 -23.40 -15.30
C HIS A 491 8.19 -22.61 -14.23
N PHE A 492 7.60 -21.50 -14.68
CA PHE A 492 6.50 -20.81 -13.99
C PHE A 492 5.29 -20.72 -14.94
N LEU A 493 4.09 -20.61 -14.39
CA LEU A 493 2.85 -20.67 -15.15
C LEU A 493 2.32 -19.26 -15.41
N VAL A 494 1.96 -18.97 -16.67
CA VAL A 494 1.32 -17.71 -17.07
C VAL A 494 -0.02 -17.99 -17.73
N ARG A 495 -1.02 -17.18 -17.42
CA ARG A 495 -2.32 -17.19 -18.09
C ARG A 495 -2.69 -15.80 -18.63
N GLY A 496 -3.12 -15.77 -19.89
CA GLY A 496 -3.55 -14.59 -20.64
C GLY A 496 -4.91 -14.03 -20.26
#